data_AF-A0A7X1LE79-F1
#
_entry.id   AF-A0A7X1LE79-F1
#
_cell.length_a   1.000
_cell.length_b   1.000
_cell.length_c   1.000
_cell.angle_alpha   90.00
_cell.angle_beta   90.00
_cell.angle_gamma   90.00
#
_symmetry.space_group_name_H-M   'P 1'
#
loop_
_entity.id
_entity.type
_entity.pdbx_description
1 polymer ?
#
loop_
_entity_poly.entity_id
_entity_poly.type
_entity_poly.pdbx_seq_one_letter_code
_entity_poly.pdbx_strand_id
1 'polypeptide(L)'
;MISFTGMGRFASIAVIAGSLVLGAVSAKAQDVPAEHLQAAREAITALGVTDRFDAILPNIMDRLTSQLIQAYPNLQDTISAKVEAEALKLAARRADLEREAAVVYAKAFTADELKQMTAFYTSETGKKLLKDGPIATRELLKAADIWTAGIARDLEKQANDALLAEVQPAAPAEAPKP
;
A
#
# COMPACT_ATOMS: atom_id res chain seq x y z
N MET A 1 6.78 41.36 -0.59
CA MET A 1 6.66 40.49 -1.77
C MET A 1 7.15 41.28 -2.97
N ILE A 2 8.37 41.00 -3.43
CA ILE A 2 8.96 41.67 -4.60
C ILE A 2 9.38 40.54 -5.54
N SER A 3 8.57 40.34 -6.58
CA SER A 3 8.79 39.37 -7.65
C SER A 3 9.58 40.04 -8.78
N PHE A 4 10.71 39.47 -9.14
CA PHE A 4 11.46 39.86 -10.32
C PHE A 4 10.93 39.12 -11.55
N THR A 5 10.29 39.85 -12.45
CA THR A 5 10.08 39.46 -13.84
C THR A 5 11.25 40.00 -14.66
N GLY A 6 11.91 39.15 -15.45
CA GLY A 6 13.00 39.58 -16.34
C GLY A 6 13.53 38.44 -17.21
N MET A 7 12.78 38.13 -18.26
CA MET A 7 13.13 37.19 -19.33
C MET A 7 14.33 37.71 -20.14
N GLY A 8 15.41 36.94 -20.22
CA GLY A 8 16.56 37.19 -21.11
C GLY A 8 16.89 35.94 -21.93
N ARG A 9 16.42 35.92 -23.18
CA ARG A 9 16.71 34.87 -24.18
C ARG A 9 18.09 35.14 -24.77
N PHE A 10 19.03 34.21 -24.61
CA PHE A 10 20.19 34.12 -25.48
C PHE A 10 20.30 32.70 -26.02
N ALA A 11 20.03 32.58 -27.33
CA ALA A 11 20.29 31.41 -28.13
C ALA A 11 21.78 31.39 -28.48
N SER A 12 22.46 30.29 -28.18
CA SER A 12 23.78 29.97 -28.73
C SER A 12 23.75 28.53 -29.22
N ILE A 13 23.62 28.40 -30.54
CA ILE A 13 23.81 27.18 -31.30
C ILE A 13 25.31 26.91 -31.36
N ALA A 14 25.76 25.80 -30.77
CA ALA A 14 27.07 25.23 -31.04
C ALA A 14 26.86 23.78 -31.53
N VAL A 15 26.95 23.63 -32.85
CA VAL A 15 26.96 22.34 -33.55
C VAL A 15 28.32 21.69 -33.31
N ILE A 16 28.32 20.54 -32.64
CA ILE A 16 29.42 19.58 -32.72
C ILE A 16 28.87 18.34 -33.40
N ALA A 17 29.28 18.18 -34.66
CA ALA A 17 29.09 16.98 -35.44
C ALA A 17 29.99 15.86 -34.87
N GLY A 18 29.40 14.70 -34.58
CA GLY A 18 30.14 13.55 -34.10
C GLY A 18 29.24 12.36 -33.78
N SER A 19 28.99 11.54 -34.80
CA SER A 19 28.59 10.12 -34.70
C SER A 19 27.18 9.81 -34.19
N LEU A 20 26.24 9.88 -35.13
CA LEU A 20 25.01 9.07 -35.14
C LEU A 20 25.37 7.57 -35.12
N VAL A 21 25.39 6.96 -33.94
CA VAL A 21 24.96 5.57 -33.79
C VAL A 21 23.63 5.62 -33.06
N LEU A 22 22.58 5.89 -33.84
CA LEU A 22 21.22 5.49 -33.53
C LEU A 22 21.20 3.96 -33.54
N GLY A 23 21.70 3.36 -32.46
CA GLY A 23 21.26 2.03 -32.06
C GLY A 23 19.79 2.18 -31.72
N ALA A 24 18.93 1.85 -32.68
CA ALA A 24 17.54 1.55 -32.41
C ALA A 24 17.52 0.43 -31.38
N VAL A 25 17.55 0.78 -30.09
CA VAL A 25 16.97 -0.04 -29.05
C VAL A 25 15.49 -0.01 -29.38
N SER A 26 15.09 -0.88 -30.32
CA SER A 26 13.74 -1.41 -30.28
C SER A 26 13.61 -1.92 -28.86
N ALA A 27 12.88 -1.17 -28.04
CA ALA A 27 12.21 -1.69 -26.87
C ALA A 27 11.22 -2.74 -27.38
N LYS A 28 11.77 -3.88 -27.83
CA LYS A 28 11.06 -5.14 -27.82
C LYS A 28 10.74 -5.29 -26.34
N ALA A 29 9.46 -5.22 -25.99
CA ALA A 29 9.01 -5.83 -24.77
C ALA A 29 9.60 -7.25 -24.79
N GLN A 30 10.72 -7.45 -24.07
CA GLN A 30 11.24 -8.77 -23.87
C GLN A 30 10.16 -9.45 -23.06
N ASP A 31 9.48 -10.39 -23.69
CA ASP A 31 8.58 -11.29 -22.99
C ASP A 31 9.36 -11.83 -21.79
N VAL A 32 8.79 -11.63 -20.60
CA VAL A 32 9.42 -12.03 -19.35
C VAL A 32 9.74 -13.53 -19.46
N PRO A 33 10.99 -13.96 -19.21
CA PRO A 33 11.35 -15.37 -19.32
C PRO A 33 10.44 -16.26 -18.47
N ALA A 34 10.11 -17.46 -18.96
CA ALA A 34 9.19 -18.37 -18.29
C ALA A 34 9.62 -18.71 -16.86
N GLU A 35 10.94 -18.86 -16.63
CA GLU A 35 11.53 -19.08 -15.31
C GLU A 35 11.34 -17.89 -14.36
N HIS A 36 11.41 -16.66 -14.88
CA HIS A 36 11.19 -15.45 -14.11
C HIS A 36 9.71 -15.30 -13.74
N LEU A 37 8.80 -15.60 -14.67
CA LEU A 37 7.37 -15.69 -14.37
C LEU A 37 7.05 -16.78 -13.35
N GLN A 38 7.78 -17.90 -13.36
CA GLN A 38 7.61 -18.96 -12.37
C GLN A 38 8.04 -18.48 -10.97
N ALA A 39 9.22 -17.86 -10.87
CA ALA A 39 9.67 -17.26 -9.61
C ALA A 39 8.69 -16.21 -9.07
N ALA A 40 8.07 -15.42 -9.96
CA ALA A 40 7.05 -14.45 -9.58
C ALA A 40 5.78 -15.11 -9.03
N ARG A 41 5.30 -16.20 -9.66
CA ARG A 41 4.14 -16.96 -9.16
C ARG A 41 4.40 -17.56 -7.78
N GLU A 42 5.58 -18.12 -7.58
CA GLU A 42 5.98 -18.69 -6.28
C GLU A 42 6.04 -17.61 -5.19
N ALA A 43 6.61 -16.45 -5.51
CA ALA A 43 6.65 -15.32 -4.59
C ALA A 43 5.23 -14.83 -4.25
N ILE A 44 4.37 -14.60 -5.25
CA ILE A 44 2.98 -14.17 -5.04
C ILE A 44 2.24 -15.14 -4.11
N THR A 45 2.41 -16.44 -4.35
CA THR A 45 1.81 -17.50 -3.53
C THR A 45 2.35 -17.46 -2.10
N ALA A 46 3.66 -17.32 -1.93
CA ALA A 46 4.29 -17.25 -0.60
C ALA A 46 3.88 -16.01 0.20
N LEU A 47 3.66 -14.88 -0.49
CA LEU A 47 3.25 -13.62 0.13
C LEU A 47 1.73 -13.53 0.39
N GLY A 48 0.90 -14.34 -0.29
CA GLY A 48 -0.57 -14.28 -0.19
C GLY A 48 -1.18 -12.97 -0.73
N VAL A 49 -0.48 -12.29 -1.64
CA VAL A 49 -0.86 -10.94 -2.11
C VAL A 49 -2.10 -10.92 -3.00
N THR A 50 -2.51 -12.08 -3.51
CA THR A 50 -3.70 -12.24 -4.34
C THR A 50 -4.87 -12.90 -3.61
N ASP A 51 -4.70 -13.37 -2.36
CA ASP A 51 -5.73 -14.10 -1.58
C ASP A 51 -7.04 -13.31 -1.48
N ARG A 52 -6.94 -11.99 -1.28
CA ARG A 52 -8.11 -11.11 -1.21
C ARG A 52 -8.96 -11.10 -2.49
N PHE A 53 -8.39 -11.50 -3.62
CA PHE A 53 -9.09 -11.53 -4.90
C PHE A 53 -10.01 -12.74 -5.04
N ASP A 54 -9.88 -13.75 -4.17
CA ASP A 54 -10.78 -14.90 -4.15
C ASP A 54 -12.22 -14.49 -3.81
N ALA A 55 -12.39 -13.35 -3.12
CA ALA A 55 -13.70 -12.78 -2.81
C ALA A 55 -14.37 -12.05 -3.99
N ILE A 56 -13.68 -11.80 -5.12
CA ILE A 56 -14.24 -11.02 -6.23
C ILE A 56 -15.48 -11.70 -6.82
N LEU A 57 -15.37 -12.98 -7.18
CA LEU A 57 -16.47 -13.70 -7.81
C LEU A 57 -17.65 -13.91 -6.85
N PRO A 58 -17.47 -14.34 -5.58
CA PRO A 58 -18.54 -14.37 -4.59
C PRO A 58 -19.24 -13.02 -4.42
N ASN A 59 -18.51 -11.91 -4.33
CA ASN A 59 -19.12 -10.59 -4.16
C ASN A 59 -19.97 -10.17 -5.38
N ILE A 60 -19.54 -10.52 -6.59
CA ILE A 60 -20.32 -10.29 -7.82
C ILE A 60 -21.57 -11.18 -7.82
N MET A 61 -21.42 -12.45 -7.45
CA MET A 61 -22.49 -13.43 -7.33
C MET A 61 -23.58 -12.94 -6.37
N ASP A 62 -23.20 -12.55 -5.15
CA ASP A 62 -24.13 -12.09 -4.10
C ASP A 62 -24.89 -10.83 -4.52
N ARG A 63 -24.19 -9.87 -5.15
CA ARG A 63 -24.81 -8.65 -5.68
C ARG A 63 -25.83 -8.98 -6.78
N LEU A 64 -25.46 -9.84 -7.73
CA LEU A 64 -26.33 -10.22 -8.83
C LEU A 64 -27.55 -10.99 -8.32
N THR A 65 -27.36 -11.95 -7.42
CA THR A 65 -28.44 -12.72 -6.79
C THR A 65 -29.42 -11.78 -6.08
N SER A 66 -28.93 -10.86 -5.26
CA SER A 66 -29.77 -9.89 -4.54
C SER A 66 -30.58 -9.01 -5.49
N GLN A 67 -29.95 -8.51 -6.57
CA GLN A 67 -30.60 -7.70 -7.59
C GLN A 67 -31.72 -8.47 -8.31
N LEU A 68 -31.46 -9.73 -8.69
CA LEU A 68 -32.43 -10.56 -9.40
C LEU A 68 -33.59 -10.98 -8.51
N ILE A 69 -33.36 -11.29 -7.23
CA ILE A 69 -34.42 -11.60 -6.26
C ILE A 69 -35.34 -10.39 -6.08
N GLN A 70 -34.77 -9.19 -5.99
CA GLN A 70 -35.57 -7.96 -5.89
C GLN A 70 -36.45 -7.76 -7.12
N ALA A 71 -35.95 -8.06 -8.32
CA ALA A 71 -36.70 -7.94 -9.57
C ALA A 71 -37.75 -9.06 -9.75
N TYR A 72 -37.47 -10.27 -9.27
CA TYR A 72 -38.32 -11.45 -9.42
C TYR A 72 -38.43 -12.23 -8.10
N PRO A 73 -39.19 -11.73 -7.11
CA PRO A 73 -39.22 -12.31 -5.76
C PRO A 73 -39.73 -13.75 -5.70
N ASN A 74 -40.57 -14.15 -6.65
CA ASN A 74 -41.13 -15.50 -6.75
C ASN A 74 -40.13 -16.54 -7.31
N LEU A 75 -38.93 -16.13 -7.73
CA LEU A 75 -37.92 -17.00 -8.34
C LEU A 75 -36.67 -17.18 -7.47
N GLN A 76 -36.71 -16.86 -6.18
CA GLN A 76 -35.54 -16.82 -5.30
C GLN A 76 -34.63 -18.06 -5.40
N ASP A 77 -35.18 -19.26 -5.17
CA ASP A 77 -34.39 -20.50 -5.20
C ASP A 77 -33.81 -20.78 -6.59
N THR A 78 -34.60 -20.48 -7.64
CA THR A 78 -34.16 -20.66 -9.04
C THR A 78 -33.03 -19.70 -9.39
N ILE A 79 -33.14 -18.44 -8.96
CA ILE A 79 -32.10 -17.41 -9.18
C ILE A 79 -30.81 -17.84 -8.50
N SER A 80 -30.86 -18.17 -7.20
CA SER A 80 -29.67 -18.58 -6.44
C SER A 80 -28.97 -19.75 -7.12
N ALA A 81 -29.71 -20.82 -7.46
CA ALA A 81 -29.13 -21.99 -8.11
C ALA A 81 -28.53 -21.69 -9.50
N LYS A 82 -29.16 -20.83 -10.29
CA LYS A 82 -28.66 -20.47 -11.63
C LYS A 82 -27.44 -19.57 -11.55
N VAL A 83 -27.46 -18.56 -10.68
CA VAL A 83 -26.33 -17.65 -10.50
C VAL A 83 -25.11 -18.39 -9.97
N GLU A 84 -25.28 -19.31 -9.00
CA GLU A 84 -24.22 -20.18 -8.52
C GLU A 84 -23.64 -21.06 -9.64
N ALA A 85 -24.50 -21.74 -10.42
CA ALA A 85 -24.06 -22.60 -11.51
C ALA A 85 -23.28 -21.84 -12.59
N GLU A 86 -23.66 -20.61 -12.93
CA GLU A 86 -22.90 -19.76 -13.85
C GLU A 86 -21.61 -19.24 -13.22
N ALA A 87 -21.61 -18.89 -11.93
CA ALA A 87 -20.41 -18.46 -11.22
C ALA A 87 -19.34 -19.57 -11.22
N LEU A 88 -19.73 -20.83 -10.98
CA LEU A 88 -18.80 -21.97 -11.01
C LEU A 88 -18.08 -22.11 -12.36
N LYS A 89 -18.77 -21.83 -13.48
CA LYS A 89 -18.14 -21.84 -14.82
C LYS A 89 -17.09 -20.73 -14.98
N LEU A 90 -17.25 -19.62 -14.26
CA LEU A 90 -16.34 -18.48 -14.30
C LEU A 90 -15.16 -18.61 -13.33
N ALA A 91 -15.21 -19.54 -12.36
CA ALA A 91 -14.19 -19.70 -11.32
C ALA A 91 -12.77 -19.88 -11.91
N ALA A 92 -12.63 -20.59 -13.03
CA ALA A 92 -11.34 -20.82 -13.70
C ALA A 92 -10.65 -19.51 -14.16
N ARG A 93 -11.40 -18.42 -14.37
CA ARG A 93 -10.83 -17.11 -14.75
C ARG A 93 -9.96 -16.49 -13.66
N ARG A 94 -10.00 -17.04 -12.44
CA ARG A 94 -9.08 -16.69 -11.36
C ARG A 94 -7.60 -16.87 -11.76
N ALA A 95 -7.32 -17.85 -12.62
CA ALA A 95 -5.97 -18.11 -13.13
C ALA A 95 -5.48 -17.01 -14.09
N ASP A 96 -6.38 -16.30 -14.78
CA ASP A 96 -6.00 -15.17 -15.64
C ASP A 96 -5.47 -14.01 -14.78
N LEU A 97 -6.12 -13.74 -13.65
CA LEU A 97 -5.65 -12.73 -12.70
C LEU A 97 -4.30 -13.10 -12.09
N GLU A 98 -4.05 -14.37 -11.75
CA GLU A 98 -2.74 -14.83 -11.30
C GLU A 98 -1.65 -14.61 -12.35
N ARG A 99 -1.97 -14.85 -13.63
CA ARG A 99 -1.03 -14.63 -14.73
C ARG A 99 -0.63 -13.16 -14.83
N GLU A 100 -1.60 -12.25 -14.75
CA GLU A 100 -1.34 -10.81 -14.76
C GLU A 100 -0.53 -10.38 -13.52
N ALA A 101 -0.87 -10.88 -12.34
CA ALA A 101 -0.12 -10.60 -11.12
C ALA A 101 1.35 -11.03 -11.23
N ALA A 102 1.61 -12.23 -11.78
CA ALA A 102 2.96 -12.73 -12.01
C ALA A 102 3.77 -11.83 -12.96
N VAL A 103 3.14 -11.31 -14.02
CA VAL A 103 3.78 -10.35 -14.94
C VAL A 103 4.14 -9.05 -14.22
N VAL A 104 3.26 -8.55 -13.36
CA VAL A 104 3.52 -7.33 -12.56
C VAL A 104 4.71 -7.54 -11.62
N TYR A 105 4.76 -8.65 -10.90
CA TYR A 105 5.86 -8.96 -9.97
C TYR A 105 7.18 -9.21 -10.70
N ALA A 106 7.16 -9.94 -11.81
CA ALA A 106 8.37 -10.19 -12.59
C ALA A 106 8.96 -8.91 -13.23
N LYS A 107 8.13 -7.88 -13.48
CA LYS A 107 8.60 -6.56 -13.92
C LYS A 107 9.16 -5.71 -12.77
N ALA A 108 8.70 -5.93 -11.55
CA ALA A 108 9.10 -5.15 -10.38
C ALA A 108 10.36 -5.68 -9.70
N PHE A 109 10.60 -6.99 -9.76
CA PHE A 109 11.68 -7.67 -9.06
C PHE A 109 12.45 -8.59 -10.00
N THR A 110 13.75 -8.74 -9.76
CA THR A 110 14.57 -9.74 -10.44
C THR A 110 14.17 -11.16 -10.02
N ALA A 111 14.52 -12.16 -10.84
CA ALA A 111 14.23 -13.55 -10.54
C ALA A 111 14.86 -14.01 -9.20
N ASP A 112 16.05 -13.51 -8.86
CA ASP A 112 16.74 -13.86 -7.63
C ASP A 112 16.11 -13.22 -6.40
N GLU A 113 15.65 -11.97 -6.49
CA GLU A 113 14.89 -11.32 -5.41
C GLU A 113 13.57 -12.07 -5.15
N LEU A 114 12.85 -12.46 -6.20
CA LEU A 114 11.61 -13.24 -6.07
C LEU A 114 11.84 -14.59 -5.38
N LYS A 115 12.95 -15.27 -5.70
CA LYS A 115 13.35 -16.51 -5.01
C LYS A 115 13.69 -16.27 -3.54
N GLN A 116 14.42 -15.19 -3.24
CA GLN A 116 14.75 -14.83 -1.85
C GLN A 116 13.50 -14.49 -1.03
N MET A 117 12.56 -13.73 -1.63
CA MET A 117 11.27 -13.45 -1.02
C MET A 117 10.51 -14.75 -0.73
N THR A 118 10.43 -15.65 -1.72
CA THR A 118 9.80 -16.96 -1.56
C THR A 118 10.44 -17.75 -0.41
N ALA A 119 11.77 -17.83 -0.37
CA ALA A 119 12.49 -18.56 0.67
C ALA A 119 12.23 -17.99 2.08
N PHE A 120 12.18 -16.66 2.21
CA PHE A 120 11.89 -16.01 3.50
C PHE A 120 10.45 -16.24 3.93
N TYR A 121 9.47 -15.90 3.07
CA TYR A 121 8.05 -15.94 3.42
C TYR A 121 7.48 -17.36 3.55
N THR A 122 8.16 -18.39 3.02
CA THR A 122 7.81 -19.80 3.26
C THR A 122 8.43 -20.38 4.55
N SER A 123 9.42 -19.71 5.15
CA SER A 123 9.99 -20.10 6.44
C SER A 123 9.00 -19.94 7.61
N GLU A 124 9.24 -20.62 8.73
CA GLU A 124 8.39 -20.49 9.93
C GLU A 124 8.31 -19.04 10.44
N THR A 125 9.44 -18.32 10.46
CA THR A 125 9.48 -16.91 10.85
C THR A 125 8.76 -16.02 9.85
N GLY A 126 8.93 -16.25 8.55
CA GLY A 126 8.25 -15.50 7.50
C GLY A 126 6.72 -15.66 7.55
N LYS A 127 6.25 -16.90 7.68
CA LYS A 127 4.82 -17.20 7.88
C LYS A 127 4.27 -16.56 9.16
N LYS A 128 5.03 -16.62 10.26
CA LYS A 128 4.66 -15.95 11.51
C LYS A 128 4.57 -14.43 11.32
N LEU A 129 5.48 -13.82 10.57
CA LEU A 129 5.44 -12.39 10.27
C LEU A 129 4.20 -12.02 9.44
N LEU A 130 3.84 -12.80 8.42
CA LEU A 130 2.62 -12.56 7.63
C LEU A 130 1.36 -12.63 8.50
N LYS A 131 1.29 -13.61 9.41
CA LYS A 131 0.14 -13.81 10.30
C LYS A 131 0.06 -12.77 11.42
N ASP A 132 1.17 -12.57 12.14
CA ASP A 132 1.19 -11.84 13.40
C ASP A 132 1.70 -10.39 13.24
N GLY A 133 2.32 -10.05 12.10
CA GLY A 133 2.80 -8.71 11.80
C GLY A 133 1.72 -7.63 11.92
N PRO A 134 0.54 -7.79 11.28
CA PRO A 134 -0.57 -6.83 11.43
C PRO A 134 -1.05 -6.68 12.89
N ILE A 135 -0.98 -7.75 13.68
CA ILE A 135 -1.32 -7.72 15.11
C ILE A 135 -0.27 -6.88 15.86
N ALA A 136 1.01 -7.15 15.63
CA ALA A 136 2.11 -6.39 16.25
C ALA A 136 2.03 -4.90 15.88
N THR A 137 1.76 -4.56 14.60
CA THR A 137 1.57 -3.17 14.16
C THR A 137 0.41 -2.50 14.87
N ARG A 138 -0.74 -3.18 15.03
CA ARG A 138 -1.88 -2.62 15.76
C ARG A 138 -1.54 -2.33 17.22
N GLU A 139 -0.85 -3.25 17.90
CA GLU A 139 -0.45 -3.02 19.30
C GLU A 139 0.61 -1.91 19.42
N LEU A 140 1.54 -1.80 18.47
CA LEU A 140 2.48 -0.69 18.39
C LEU A 140 1.77 0.66 18.26
N LEU A 141 0.76 0.76 17.40
CA LEU A 141 -0.01 2.00 17.21
C LEU A 141 -0.76 2.40 18.48
N LYS A 142 -1.38 1.45 19.19
CA LYS A 142 -2.00 1.73 20.51
C LYS A 142 -0.99 2.27 21.52
N ALA A 143 0.22 1.75 21.54
CA ALA A 143 1.27 2.24 22.43
C ALA A 143 1.68 3.68 22.06
N ALA A 144 1.75 4.00 20.77
CA ALA A 144 2.01 5.36 20.28
C ALA A 144 0.90 6.34 20.69
N ASP A 145 -0.37 5.92 20.66
CA ASP A 145 -1.50 6.75 21.11
C ASP A 145 -1.39 7.12 22.60
N ILE A 146 -1.07 6.13 23.44
CA ILE A 146 -0.88 6.34 24.89
C ILE A 146 0.30 7.28 25.15
N TRP A 147 1.42 7.03 24.49
CA TRP A 147 2.61 7.88 24.62
C TRP A 147 2.31 9.33 24.21
N THR A 148 1.61 9.51 23.09
CA THR A 148 1.21 10.83 22.58
C THR A 148 0.32 11.56 23.59
N ALA A 149 -0.67 10.88 24.18
CA ALA A 149 -1.52 11.47 25.22
C ALA A 149 -0.72 11.92 26.46
N GLY A 150 0.29 11.13 26.85
CA GLY A 150 1.21 11.48 27.93
C GLY A 150 2.02 12.74 27.62
N ILE A 151 2.65 12.78 26.45
CA ILE A 151 3.43 13.95 26.00
C ILE A 151 2.56 15.21 25.93
N ALA A 152 1.34 15.10 25.39
CA ALA A 152 0.42 16.25 25.29
C ALA A 152 0.08 16.81 26.68
N ARG A 153 -0.29 15.95 27.63
CA ARG A 153 -0.60 16.35 29.02
C ARG A 153 0.61 17.00 29.69
N ASP A 154 1.79 16.41 29.54
CA ASP A 154 2.99 16.89 30.20
C ASP A 154 3.44 18.23 29.62
N LEU A 155 3.33 18.40 28.29
CA LEU A 155 3.60 19.66 27.59
C LEU A 155 2.62 20.76 28.02
N GLU A 156 1.32 20.46 28.07
CA GLU A 156 0.30 21.40 28.53
C GLU A 156 0.60 21.89 29.96
N LYS A 157 0.89 20.97 30.87
CA LYS A 157 1.24 21.30 32.25
C LYS A 157 2.46 22.20 32.31
N GLN A 158 3.56 21.82 31.65
CA GLN A 158 4.82 22.57 31.69
C GLN A 158 4.68 23.96 31.07
N ALA A 159 3.94 24.08 29.97
CA ALA A 159 3.67 25.37 29.34
C ALA A 159 2.86 26.28 30.27
N ASN A 160 1.83 25.74 30.93
CA ASN A 160 1.03 26.50 31.90
C ASN A 160 1.86 26.92 33.12
N ASP A 161 2.66 26.02 33.69
CA ASP A 161 3.55 26.32 34.82
C ASP A 161 4.55 27.43 34.47
N ALA A 162 5.15 27.38 33.27
CA ALA A 162 6.06 28.40 32.78
C ALA A 162 5.38 29.77 32.62
N LEU A 163 4.16 29.80 32.05
CA LEU A 163 3.40 31.05 31.90
C LEU A 163 2.97 31.64 33.25
N LEU A 164 2.56 30.80 34.21
CA LEU A 164 2.17 31.26 35.55
C LEU A 164 3.35 31.90 36.30
N ALA A 165 4.57 31.41 36.10
CA ALA A 165 5.78 32.00 36.69
C ALA A 165 6.05 33.42 36.18
N GLU A 166 5.71 33.72 34.92
CA GLU A 166 5.86 35.06 34.33
C GLU A 166 4.77 36.05 34.79
N VAL A 167 3.56 35.54 35.08
CA VAL A 167 2.39 36.39 35.39
C VAL A 167 2.25 36.68 36.89
N GLN A 168 2.86 35.89 37.77
CA GLN A 168 2.85 36.18 39.21
C GLN A 168 3.73 37.42 39.51
N PRO A 169 3.16 38.51 40.06
CA PRO A 169 3.97 39.65 40.47
C PRO A 169 4.93 39.21 41.57
N ALA A 170 6.21 39.58 41.46
CA ALA A 170 7.20 39.34 42.49
C ALA A 170 6.60 39.70 43.87
N ALA A 171 6.49 38.70 44.75
CA ALA A 171 5.95 38.91 46.09
C ALA A 171 6.69 40.09 46.73
N PRO A 172 5.99 41.13 47.24
CA PRO A 172 6.65 42.27 47.84
C PRO A 172 7.54 41.78 48.98
N ALA A 173 8.84 42.10 48.89
CA ALA A 173 9.81 41.75 49.91
C ALA A 173 9.30 42.18 51.28
N GLU A 174 9.23 41.23 52.21
CA GLU A 174 8.76 41.47 53.58
C GLU A 174 9.62 42.58 54.19
N ALA A 175 9.02 43.74 54.46
CA ALA A 175 9.73 44.87 55.04
C ALA A 175 10.25 44.49 56.44
N PRO A 176 11.48 44.90 56.83
CA PRO A 176 12.02 44.56 58.13
C PRO A 176 11.13 45.15 59.23
N LYS A 177 10.77 44.33 60.23
CA LYS A 177 10.07 44.80 61.42
C LYS A 177 10.95 45.78 62.22
N PRO A 178 10.34 46.80 62.86
CA PRO A 178 11.05 47.90 63.52
C PRO A 178 11.90 47.46 64.71
#